data_AF-A0A3A8WPJ1-F1
#
_entry.id   AF-A0A3A8WPJ1-F1
#
_cell.length_a   1.000
_cell.length_b   1.000
_cell.length_c   1.000
_cell.angle_alpha   90.00
_cell.angle_beta   90.00
_cell.angle_gamma   90.00
#
_symmetry.space_group_name_H-M   'P 1'
#
loop_
_entity.id
_entity.type
_entity.pdbx_description
1 polymer ?
#
loop_
_entity_poly.entity_id
_entity_poly.type
_entity_poly.pdbx_seq_one_letter_code
_entity_poly.pdbx_strand_id
1 'polypeptide(L)'
;MIIIESIYEAFHEVIWDALILCRNQRKEIIMCDSKALHLKFVGMDSWDRPVYKDDSGTLWKDVDPRAGMKPNLCTSVNNEFDGEPDTGKKYLEKYRGVTVAFEPERIVWQQ
;
A
#
# COMPACT_ATOMS: atom_id res chain seq x y z
N MET A 1 23.50 52.18 12.71
CA MET A 1 22.90 50.92 13.22
C MET A 1 21.66 50.59 12.40
N ILE A 2 21.80 50.28 11.09
CA ILE A 2 20.66 49.87 10.23
C ILE A 2 21.09 48.84 9.14
N ILE A 3 22.38 48.57 8.93
CA ILE A 3 22.82 47.80 7.74
C ILE A 3 23.07 46.30 8.01
N ILE A 4 22.80 45.79 9.22
CA ILE A 4 22.98 44.36 9.52
C ILE A 4 21.66 43.59 9.70
N GLU A 5 20.54 44.27 10.00
CA GLU A 5 19.24 43.60 10.16
C GLU A 5 18.56 43.35 8.81
N SER A 6 18.76 44.22 7.82
CA SER A 6 18.16 44.08 6.48
C SER A 6 18.72 42.89 5.68
N ILE A 7 19.97 42.48 5.94
CA ILE A 7 20.59 41.37 5.21
C ILE A 7 20.15 40.02 5.80
N TYR A 8 19.84 39.97 7.10
CA TYR A 8 19.41 38.74 7.79
C TYR A 8 17.98 38.35 7.43
N GLU A 9 17.06 39.32 7.30
CA GLU A 9 15.67 39.01 6.91
C GLU A 9 15.59 38.51 5.46
N ALA A 10 16.38 39.09 4.55
CA ALA A 10 16.45 38.64 3.16
C ALA A 10 17.10 37.23 3.02
N PHE A 11 18.04 36.87 3.91
CA PHE A 11 18.66 35.54 3.89
C PHE A 11 17.77 34.44 4.48
N HIS A 12 16.85 34.79 5.38
CA HIS A 12 15.99 33.80 6.04
C HIS A 12 14.86 33.33 5.10
N GLU A 13 14.22 34.21 4.31
CA GLU A 13 13.15 33.78 3.40
C GLU A 13 13.64 32.80 2.31
N VAL A 14 14.83 33.05 1.73
CA VAL A 14 15.39 32.19 0.67
C VAL A 14 15.76 30.78 1.18
N ILE A 15 16.25 30.68 2.41
CA ILE A 15 16.63 29.38 3.01
C ILE A 15 15.39 28.56 3.38
N TRP A 16 14.34 29.22 3.89
CA TRP A 16 13.09 28.53 4.23
C TRP A 16 12.34 28.06 2.98
N ASP A 17 12.34 28.82 1.89
CA ASP A 17 11.76 28.38 0.60
C ASP A 17 12.50 27.16 0.01
N ALA A 18 13.83 27.13 0.08
CA ALA A 18 14.62 25.97 -0.35
C ALA A 18 14.35 24.74 0.53
N LEU A 19 14.15 24.92 1.84
CA LEU A 19 13.82 23.83 2.76
C LEU A 19 12.38 23.33 2.57
N ILE A 20 11.42 24.21 2.23
CA ILE A 20 10.02 23.85 1.95
C ILE A 20 9.92 23.05 0.66
N LEU A 21 10.64 23.42 -0.41
CA LEU A 21 10.75 22.63 -1.63
C LEU A 21 11.40 21.26 -1.38
N CYS A 22 12.47 21.20 -0.58
CA CYS A 22 13.14 19.95 -0.23
C CYS A 22 12.28 19.04 0.68
N ARG A 23 11.45 19.61 1.56
CA ARG A 23 10.54 18.88 2.45
C ARG A 23 9.26 18.41 1.73
N ASN A 24 8.86 19.08 0.64
CA ASN A 24 7.77 18.63 -0.23
C ASN A 24 8.20 17.53 -1.22
N GLN A 25 9.47 17.49 -1.64
CA GLN A 25 9.98 16.39 -2.48
C GLN A 25 10.16 15.06 -1.72
N ARG A 26 10.12 15.05 -0.39
CA ARG A 26 10.22 13.83 0.43
C ARG A 26 8.89 13.13 0.70
N LYS A 27 7.78 13.64 0.17
CA LYS A 27 6.49 12.92 0.13
C LYS A 27 6.23 12.23 -1.21
N GLU A 28 7.11 12.45 -2.20
CA GLU A 28 7.01 11.90 -3.56
C GLU A 28 8.08 10.84 -3.87
N ILE A 29 8.74 10.30 -2.85
CA ILE A 29 9.65 9.17 -3.03
C ILE A 29 8.84 7.91 -2.69
N ILE A 30 8.47 7.18 -3.75
CA ILE A 30 7.70 5.92 -3.80
C ILE A 30 6.18 6.03 -3.66
N MET A 31 5.56 6.91 -4.44
CA MET A 31 4.34 6.48 -5.15
C MET A 31 4.73 6.37 -6.62
N CYS A 32 5.46 5.31 -6.99
CA CYS A 32 5.42 4.92 -8.39
C CYS A 32 3.95 4.78 -8.74
N ASP A 33 3.53 5.50 -9.78
CA ASP A 33 2.27 5.36 -10.50
C ASP A 33 2.18 3.98 -11.20
N SER A 34 2.59 2.94 -10.51
CA SER A 34 2.14 1.59 -10.71
C SER A 34 0.98 1.45 -9.74
N LYS A 35 -0.23 1.46 -10.28
CA LYS A 35 -1.48 0.99 -9.67
C LYS A 35 -1.19 -0.36 -9.00
N ALA A 36 -0.68 -0.33 -7.76
CA ALA A 36 -0.20 -1.47 -7.02
C ALA A 36 -1.11 -1.65 -5.82
N LEU A 37 -1.62 -2.86 -5.65
CA LEU A 37 -2.47 -3.21 -4.54
C LEU A 37 -1.55 -3.64 -3.39
N HIS A 38 -1.38 -2.75 -2.40
CA HIS A 38 -0.71 -3.11 -1.16
C HIS A 38 -1.65 -3.97 -0.31
N LEU A 39 -1.15 -5.12 0.11
CA LEU A 39 -1.86 -6.10 0.90
C LEU A 39 -1.08 -6.36 2.18
N LYS A 40 -1.61 -5.84 3.29
CA LYS A 40 -1.05 -6.01 4.63
C LYS A 40 -1.64 -7.28 5.24
N PHE A 41 -0.79 -8.19 5.66
CA PHE A 41 -1.24 -9.40 6.34
C PHE A 41 -1.98 -9.07 7.64
N VAL A 42 -3.17 -9.63 7.82
CA VAL A 42 -4.02 -9.43 9.01
C VAL A 42 -3.97 -10.66 9.91
N GLY A 43 -4.09 -11.84 9.32
CA GLY A 43 -4.22 -13.10 10.05
C GLY A 43 -4.57 -14.27 9.14
N MET A 44 -4.71 -15.44 9.74
CA MET A 44 -5.15 -16.66 9.06
C MET A 44 -6.64 -16.87 9.34
N ASP A 45 -7.38 -17.32 8.34
CA ASP A 45 -8.76 -17.74 8.54
C ASP A 45 -8.86 -19.19 9.06
N SER A 46 -10.08 -19.64 9.36
CA SER A 46 -10.34 -20.99 9.87
C SER A 46 -9.96 -22.14 8.92
N TRP A 47 -9.58 -21.83 7.68
CA TRP A 47 -9.16 -22.77 6.65
C TRP A 47 -7.64 -22.69 6.39
N ASP A 48 -6.90 -22.08 7.32
CA ASP A 48 -5.47 -21.81 7.22
C ASP A 48 -5.12 -20.97 5.97
N ARG A 49 -6.03 -20.12 5.49
CA ARG A 49 -5.77 -19.23 4.35
C ARG A 49 -5.36 -17.85 4.86
N PRO A 50 -4.32 -17.23 4.27
CA PRO A 50 -3.90 -15.91 4.70
C PRO A 50 -4.89 -14.84 4.23
N VAL A 51 -5.27 -13.99 5.18
CA VAL A 51 -6.13 -12.82 4.99
C VAL A 51 -5.27 -11.57 4.99
N TYR A 52 -5.48 -10.74 3.99
CA TYR A 52 -4.81 -9.47 3.79
C TYR A 52 -5.82 -8.32 3.79
N LYS A 53 -5.37 -7.12 4.12
CA LYS A 53 -6.14 -5.88 4.08
C LYS A 53 -5.45 -4.89 3.18
N ASP A 54 -6.22 -4.24 2.31
CA ASP A 54 -5.71 -3.16 1.49
C ASP A 54 -5.79 -1.80 2.18
N ASP A 55 -5.17 -0.78 1.57
CA ASP A 55 -5.20 0.59 2.08
C ASP A 55 -6.62 1.21 2.06
N SER A 56 -7.55 0.64 1.28
CA SER A 56 -8.96 1.05 1.25
C SER A 56 -9.79 0.40 2.36
N GLY A 57 -9.24 -0.56 3.10
CA GLY A 57 -9.92 -1.32 4.14
C GLY A 57 -10.68 -2.57 3.65
N THR A 58 -10.53 -2.95 2.38
CA THR A 58 -11.10 -4.18 1.80
C THR A 58 -10.27 -5.38 2.24
N LEU A 59 -10.96 -6.48 2.60
CA LEU A 59 -10.32 -7.73 2.97
C LEU A 59 -10.17 -8.64 1.75
N TRP A 60 -8.94 -9.11 1.56
CA TRP A 60 -8.52 -9.98 0.49
C TRP A 60 -8.04 -11.31 1.05
N LYS A 61 -8.56 -12.41 0.53
CA LYS A 61 -8.21 -13.77 0.93
C LYS A 61 -7.47 -14.46 -0.21
N ASP A 62 -6.32 -15.07 0.05
CA ASP A 62 -5.65 -15.91 -0.93
C ASP A 62 -6.23 -17.33 -0.83
N VAL A 63 -7.02 -17.74 -1.82
CA VAL A 63 -7.67 -19.06 -1.85
C VAL A 63 -6.70 -20.16 -2.28
N ASP A 64 -5.61 -19.80 -2.96
CA ASP A 64 -4.59 -20.75 -3.42
C ASP A 64 -3.18 -20.29 -3.05
N PRO A 65 -2.83 -20.29 -1.73
CA PRO A 65 -1.53 -19.84 -1.23
C PRO A 65 -0.43 -20.89 -1.47
N ARG A 66 -0.38 -21.55 -2.64
CA ARG A 66 0.67 -22.52 -2.98
C ARG A 66 1.97 -21.83 -3.40
N ALA A 67 3.10 -22.34 -2.91
CA ALA A 67 4.42 -21.91 -3.35
C ALA A 67 4.59 -22.18 -4.86
N GLY A 68 4.91 -21.14 -5.63
CA GLY A 68 5.11 -21.21 -7.08
C GLY A 68 3.87 -20.94 -7.95
N MET A 69 2.67 -20.88 -7.37
CA MET A 69 1.45 -20.48 -8.08
C MET A 69 1.22 -18.97 -7.96
N LYS A 70 0.52 -18.37 -8.92
CA LYS A 70 0.10 -16.96 -8.83
C LYS A 70 -0.92 -16.80 -7.69
N PRO A 71 -0.90 -15.68 -6.94
CA PRO A 71 -1.86 -15.44 -5.86
C PRO A 71 -3.29 -15.38 -6.39
N ASN A 72 -4.20 -16.13 -5.76
CA ASN A 72 -5.60 -16.16 -6.12
C ASN A 72 -6.41 -15.39 -5.09
N LEU A 73 -6.40 -14.07 -5.24
CA LEU A 73 -7.03 -13.14 -4.31
C LEU A 73 -8.54 -13.03 -4.56
N CYS A 74 -9.33 -13.26 -3.52
CA CYS A 74 -10.78 -13.04 -3.50
C CYS A 74 -11.15 -12.01 -2.44
N THR A 75 -12.14 -11.17 -2.72
CA THR A 75 -12.74 -10.30 -1.69
C THR A 75 -13.62 -11.13 -0.76
N SER A 76 -13.82 -10.64 0.47
CA SER A 76 -14.74 -11.28 1.42
C SER A 76 -16.14 -10.69 1.29
N VAL A 77 -17.19 -11.50 1.36
CA VAL A 77 -18.58 -10.99 1.47
C VAL A 77 -18.66 -10.04 2.66
N ASN A 78 -19.25 -8.85 2.47
CA ASN A 78 -19.39 -7.79 3.48
C ASN A 78 -18.07 -7.29 4.11
N ASN A 79 -16.89 -7.63 3.54
CA ASN A 79 -15.60 -7.38 4.17
C ASN A 79 -15.48 -7.96 5.60
N GLU A 80 -16.13 -9.10 5.85
CA GLU A 80 -16.03 -9.79 7.14
C GLU A 80 -14.80 -10.72 7.18
N PHE A 81 -14.15 -10.77 8.34
CA PHE A 81 -12.94 -11.59 8.53
C PHE A 81 -13.21 -13.08 8.29
N ASP A 82 -14.33 -13.59 8.80
CA ASP A 82 -14.79 -14.97 8.61
C ASP A 82 -15.81 -15.13 7.47
N GLY A 83 -16.05 -14.09 6.67
CA GLY A 83 -16.99 -14.15 5.54
C GLY A 83 -16.51 -15.06 4.41
N GLU A 84 -17.42 -15.69 3.68
CA GLU A 84 -17.08 -16.51 2.50
C GLU A 84 -16.35 -15.68 1.42
N PRO A 85 -15.44 -16.29 0.63
CA PRO A 85 -14.84 -15.63 -0.53
C PRO A 85 -15.90 -15.36 -1.59
N ASP A 86 -16.05 -14.09 -1.99
CA ASP A 86 -17.08 -13.62 -2.92
C ASP A 86 -16.52 -13.48 -4.34
N THR A 87 -15.84 -12.36 -4.61
CA THR A 87 -15.43 -11.96 -5.94
C THR A 87 -13.91 -12.07 -6.09
N GLY A 88 -13.47 -12.93 -6.99
CA GLY A 88 -12.06 -13.04 -7.34
C GLY A 88 -11.53 -11.77 -8.02
N LYS A 89 -10.31 -11.33 -7.67
CA LYS A 89 -9.61 -10.18 -8.28
C LYS A 89 -9.63 -10.25 -9.81
N LYS A 90 -9.55 -11.45 -10.38
CA LYS A 90 -9.57 -11.69 -11.84
C LYS A 90 -10.83 -11.17 -12.55
N TYR A 91 -11.94 -11.00 -11.84
CA TYR A 91 -13.18 -10.48 -12.38
C TYR A 91 -13.35 -8.96 -12.19
N LEU A 92 -12.50 -8.35 -11.36
CA LEU A 92 -12.54 -6.93 -11.08
C LEU A 92 -11.68 -6.16 -12.09
N GLU A 93 -12.31 -5.60 -13.12
CA GLU A 93 -11.62 -4.79 -14.15
C GLU A 93 -10.81 -3.63 -13.55
N LYS A 94 -11.25 -3.09 -12.39
CA LYS A 94 -10.51 -2.07 -11.61
C LYS A 94 -9.08 -2.51 -11.29
N TYR A 95 -8.88 -3.80 -11.04
CA TYR A 95 -7.60 -4.38 -10.61
C TYR A 95 -6.89 -5.16 -11.72
N ARG A 96 -7.35 -5.02 -12.98
CA ARG A 96 -6.70 -5.64 -14.14
C ARG A 96 -5.36 -4.96 -14.42
N GLY A 97 -4.28 -5.74 -14.47
CA GLY A 97 -2.91 -5.22 -14.65
C GLY A 97 -2.30 -4.57 -13.40
N VAL A 98 -3.02 -4.57 -12.27
CA VAL A 98 -2.51 -4.06 -10.99
C VAL A 98 -1.56 -5.07 -10.37
N THR A 99 -0.33 -4.64 -10.10
CA THR A 99 0.68 -5.45 -9.40
C THR A 99 0.28 -5.57 -7.93
N VAL A 100 0.50 -6.73 -7.30
CA VAL A 100 0.21 -6.92 -5.88
C VAL A 100 1.51 -6.86 -5.11
N ALA A 101 1.56 -6.01 -4.10
CA ALA A 101 2.64 -5.95 -3.14
C ALA A 101 2.13 -6.53 -1.81
N PHE A 102 2.79 -7.56 -1.31
CA PHE A 102 2.47 -8.17 -0.02
C PHE A 102 3.42 -7.62 1.05
N GLU A 103 2.89 -7.27 2.22
CA GLU A 103 3.67 -6.85 3.39
C GLU A 103 3.31 -7.75 4.58
N PRO A 104 4.29 -8.40 5.27
CA PRO A 104 5.73 -8.37 5.03
C PRO A 104 6.19 -9.20 3.81
N GLU A 105 5.72 -10.43 3.66
CA GLU A 105 5.93 -11.28 2.47
C GLU A 105 4.64 -12.07 2.20
N ARG A 106 4.47 -12.62 0.99
CA ARG A 106 3.33 -13.49 0.70
C ARG A 106 3.45 -14.76 1.53
N ILE A 107 2.46 -14.99 2.40
CA ILE A 107 2.34 -16.24 3.15
C ILE A 107 1.82 -17.31 2.20
N VAL A 108 2.56 -18.42 2.16
CA VAL A 108 2.23 -19.62 1.38
C VAL A 108 2.14 -20.82 2.32
N TRP A 109 1.34 -21.82 1.95
CA TRP A 109 1.35 -23.11 2.65
C TRP A 109 2.73 -23.75 2.52
N GLN A 110 3.33 -24.07 3.66
CA GLN A 110 4.52 -24.90 3.70
C GLN A 110 4.08 -26.34 3.44
N GLN A 111 4.42 -26.87 2.28
CA GLN A 111 4.28 -28.29 1.96
C GLN A 111 5.49 -29.08 2.48
#